data_AF-A0A1W9N537-F1
#
_entry.id   AF-A0A1W9N537-F1
#
_cell.length_a   1.000
_cell.length_b   1.000
_cell.length_c   1.000
_cell.angle_alpha   90.00
_cell.angle_beta   90.00
_cell.angle_gamma   90.00
#
_symmetry.space_group_name_H-M   'P 1'
#
loop_
_entity.id
_entity.type
_entity.pdbx_description
1 polymer ?
#
loop_
_entity_poly.entity_id
_entity_poly.type
_entity_poly.pdbx_seq_one_letter_code
_entity_poly.pdbx_strand_id
1 'polypeptide(L)'
;MKTIELTEHHLTIEDLLEIAADETIILHQSGKRGFVVSPIDDFALEVELLQNNKEFMAYLDEISKEKASITLEDVEKRLGF
;
A
#
# COMPACT_ATOMS: atom_id res chain seq x y z
N MET A 1 0.40 11.24 -11.07
CA MET A 1 0.53 10.08 -11.98
C MET A 1 1.06 10.60 -13.30
N LYS A 2 2.21 10.09 -13.73
CA LYS A 2 2.94 10.58 -14.90
C LYS A 2 3.23 9.45 -15.88
N THR A 3 3.13 9.73 -17.18
CA THR A 3 3.47 8.75 -18.23
C THR A 3 4.79 9.12 -18.87
N ILE A 4 5.71 8.15 -18.96
CA ILE A 4 7.03 8.31 -19.59
C ILE A 4 7.13 7.32 -20.76
N GLU A 5 7.49 7.83 -21.93
CA GLU A 5 7.75 7.02 -23.11
C GLU A 5 9.25 6.70 -23.21
N LEU A 6 9.60 5.41 -23.17
CA LEU A 6 10.98 4.93 -23.09
C LEU A 6 11.76 5.09 -24.40
N THR A 7 11.13 5.54 -25.49
CA THR A 7 11.80 5.75 -26.78
C THR A 7 12.55 7.08 -26.88
N GLU A 8 12.24 8.07 -26.03
CA GLU A 8 12.74 9.44 -26.19
C GLU A 8 13.82 9.83 -25.18
N HIS A 9 14.01 9.05 -24.10
CA HIS A 9 14.87 9.42 -22.99
C HIS A 9 15.80 8.28 -22.57
N HIS A 10 17.08 8.60 -22.35
CA HIS A 10 18.03 7.75 -21.63
C HIS A 10 17.85 7.99 -20.13
N LEU A 11 16.70 7.61 -19.59
CA LEU A 11 16.49 7.59 -18.14
C LEU A 11 17.14 6.33 -17.58
N THR A 12 17.93 6.51 -16.53
CA THR A 12 18.46 5.40 -15.74
C THR A 12 17.37 4.85 -14.82
N ILE A 13 17.62 3.70 -14.20
CA ILE A 13 16.68 3.16 -13.21
C ILE A 13 16.60 4.12 -12.01
N GLU A 14 17.72 4.70 -11.61
CA GLU A 14 17.83 5.67 -10.54
C GLU A 14 16.93 6.90 -10.80
N ASP A 15 16.96 7.47 -12.00
CA ASP A 15 16.09 8.61 -12.36
C ASP A 15 14.60 8.25 -12.27
N LEU A 16 14.24 7.03 -12.67
CA LEU A 16 12.86 6.54 -12.60
C LEU A 16 12.41 6.33 -11.15
N LEU A 17 13.29 5.87 -10.27
CA LEU A 17 12.99 5.69 -8.85
C LEU A 17 12.83 7.03 -8.13
N GLU A 18 13.65 8.03 -8.45
CA GLU A 18 13.54 9.37 -7.87
C GLU A 18 12.20 10.03 -8.24
N ILE A 19 11.78 9.93 -9.50
CA ILE A 19 10.47 10.43 -9.92
C ILE A 19 9.34 9.63 -9.24
N ALA A 20 9.53 8.31 -9.07
CA ALA A 20 8.52 7.44 -8.49
C ALA A 20 8.31 7.71 -7.00
N ALA A 21 9.32 8.23 -6.29
CA ALA A 21 9.22 8.60 -4.89
C ALA A 21 8.15 9.67 -4.63
N ASP A 22 7.94 10.59 -5.58
CA ASP A 22 6.96 11.67 -5.46
C ASP A 22 5.60 11.32 -6.09
N GLU A 23 5.60 10.54 -7.18
CA GLU A 23 4.36 10.13 -7.86
C GLU A 23 4.47 8.82 -8.65
N THR A 24 3.36 8.08 -8.76
CA THR A 24 3.30 6.87 -9.61
C THR A 24 3.61 7.18 -11.07
N ILE A 25 4.50 6.39 -11.66
CA ILE A 25 4.90 6.51 -13.07
C ILE A 25 4.37 5.33 -13.88
N ILE A 26 3.87 5.60 -15.07
CA ILE A 26 3.57 4.60 -16.10
C ILE A 26 4.62 4.70 -17.19
N LEU A 27 5.40 3.63 -17.37
CA LEU A 27 6.37 3.51 -18.44
C LEU A 27 5.73 2.84 -19.66
N HIS A 28 5.78 3.50 -20.81
CA HIS A 28 5.37 2.90 -22.08
C HIS A 28 6.59 2.64 -22.96
N GLN A 29 6.54 1.54 -23.71
CA GLN A 29 7.46 1.30 -24.81
C GLN A 29 6.66 1.23 -26.12
N SER A 30 6.76 2.30 -26.90
CA SER A 30 6.14 2.52 -28.20
C SER A 30 4.67 2.12 -28.25
N GLY A 31 3.91 2.43 -27.20
CA GLY A 31 2.49 2.11 -27.09
C GLY A 31 2.11 0.62 -27.01
N LYS A 32 3.08 -0.30 -26.89
CA LYS A 32 2.79 -1.76 -26.93
C LYS A 32 2.54 -2.38 -25.57
N ARG A 33 3.25 -1.93 -24.53
CA ARG A 33 3.12 -2.44 -23.16
C ARG A 33 3.44 -1.33 -22.17
N GLY A 34 2.55 -1.16 -21.19
CA GLY A 34 2.72 -0.26 -20.07
C GLY A 34 3.24 -1.03 -18.85
N PHE A 35 4.15 -0.43 -18.12
CA PHE A 35 4.62 -0.87 -16.80
C PHE A 35 4.34 0.23 -15.78
N VAL A 36 4.06 -0.14 -14.54
CA VAL A 36 3.88 0.83 -13.46
C VAL A 36 5.09 0.76 -12.54
N VAL A 37 5.64 1.91 -12.19
CA VAL A 37 6.65 2.08 -11.14
C VAL A 37 6.03 2.94 -10.07
N SER A 38 5.93 2.40 -8.87
CA SER A 38 5.55 3.12 -7.67
C SER A 38 6.45 2.65 -6.53
N PRO A 39 6.61 3.48 -5.49
CA PRO A 39 7.13 3.00 -4.23
C PRO A 39 6.26 1.81 -3.81
N ILE A 40 6.91 0.81 -3.22
CA ILE A 40 6.17 -0.11 -2.41
C ILE A 40 5.68 0.74 -1.24
N ASP A 41 4.36 0.92 -1.15
CA ASP A 41 3.79 1.39 0.10
C ASP A 41 4.01 0.26 1.09
N ASP A 42 4.98 0.42 1.98
CA ASP A 42 5.33 -0.58 3.00
C ASP A 42 4.08 -1.03 3.75
N PHE A 43 3.10 -0.14 3.94
CA PHE A 43 1.81 -0.47 4.51
C PHE A 43 0.97 -1.36 3.57
N ALA A 44 0.89 -1.07 2.27
CA ALA A 44 0.16 -1.92 1.33
C ALA A 44 0.80 -3.32 1.20
N LEU A 45 2.14 -3.40 1.22
CA LEU A 45 2.85 -4.67 1.24
C LEU A 45 2.62 -5.43 2.55
N GLU A 46 2.68 -4.75 3.70
CA GLU A 46 2.35 -5.34 5.01
C GLU A 46 0.92 -5.86 5.05
N VAL A 47 -0.04 -5.11 4.49
CA VAL A 47 -1.43 -5.55 4.36
C VAL A 47 -1.53 -6.81 3.50
N GLU A 48 -0.86 -6.86 2.35
CA GLU A 48 -0.85 -8.06 1.50
C GLU A 48 -0.21 -9.26 2.22
N LEU A 49 0.88 -9.06 2.94
CA LEU A 49 1.56 -10.11 3.71
C LEU A 49 0.70 -10.62 4.87
N LEU A 50 0.03 -9.72 5.60
CA LEU A 50 -0.84 -10.07 6.73
C LEU A 50 -2.11 -10.80 6.26
N GLN A 51 -2.71 -10.39 5.14
CA GLN A 51 -3.87 -11.07 4.55
C GLN A 51 -3.57 -12.53 4.16
N ASN A 52 -2.33 -12.81 3.75
CA ASN A 52 -1.90 -14.16 3.38
C ASN A 52 -1.41 -15.00 4.58
N ASN A 53 -1.28 -14.41 5.78
CA ASN A 53 -0.90 -15.11 6.99
C ASN A 53 -2.12 -15.79 7.63
N LYS A 54 -2.21 -17.12 7.47
CA LYS A 54 -3.34 -17.93 7.97
C LYS A 54 -3.51 -17.87 9.49
N GLU A 55 -2.42 -17.82 10.25
CA GLU A 55 -2.46 -17.77 11.71
C GLU A 55 -3.03 -16.42 12.18
N PHE A 56 -2.56 -15.34 11.57
CA PHE A 56 -3.07 -13.99 11.85
C PHE A 56 -4.56 -13.86 11.48
N MET A 57 -4.98 -14.34 10.30
CA MET A 57 -6.38 -14.30 9.89
C MET A 57 -7.28 -15.14 10.79
N ALA A 58 -6.82 -16.30 11.25
CA ALA A 58 -7.56 -17.12 12.20
C ALA A 58 -7.74 -16.42 13.56
N TYR A 59 -6.72 -15.70 14.03
CA TYR A 59 -6.81 -14.86 15.22
C TYR A 59 -7.81 -13.71 15.04
N LEU A 60 -7.80 -13.01 13.89
CA LEU A 60 -8.78 -11.97 13.58
C LEU A 60 -10.22 -12.52 13.57
N ASP A 61 -10.42 -13.70 13.00
CA ASP A 61 -11.72 -14.40 13.00
C ASP A 61 -12.18 -14.80 14.40
N GLU A 62 -11.25 -15.07 15.32
CA GLU A 62 -11.56 -15.36 16.72
C GLU A 62 -12.00 -14.09 17.47
N ILE A 63 -11.19 -13.03 17.41
CA ILE A 63 -11.49 -11.78 18.13
C ILE A 63 -12.71 -11.04 17.55
N SER A 64 -13.02 -11.21 16.26
CA SER A 64 -14.23 -10.62 15.65
C SER A 64 -15.53 -11.17 16.25
N LYS A 65 -15.47 -12.33 16.90
CA LYS A 65 -16.61 -12.96 17.59
C LYS A 65 -16.75 -12.52 19.04
N GLU A 66 -15.80 -11.73 19.55
CA GLU A 66 -15.87 -11.18 20.90
C GLU A 66 -17.12 -10.31 21.04
N LYS A 67 -17.92 -10.59 22.07
CA LYS A 67 -19.20 -9.90 22.31
C LYS A 67 -19.04 -8.78 23.33
N ALA A 68 -17.97 -8.81 24.11
CA ALA A 68 -17.61 -7.72 24.99
C ALA A 68 -17.33 -6.47 24.16
N SER A 69 -18.21 -5.50 24.28
CA SER A 69 -18.06 -4.16 23.70
C SER A 69 -18.22 -3.13 24.81
N ILE A 70 -17.53 -2.01 24.66
CA ILE A 70 -17.71 -0.81 25.47
C ILE A 70 -18.09 0.32 24.52
N THR A 71 -18.91 1.27 24.97
CA THR A 71 -19.25 2.41 24.11
C THR A 71 -18.03 3.31 23.94
N LEU A 72 -18.05 4.16 22.91
CA LEU A 72 -16.99 5.16 22.73
C LEU A 72 -16.91 6.08 23.96
N GLU A 73 -18.04 6.44 24.56
CA GLU A 73 -18.08 7.26 25.78
C GLU A 73 -17.45 6.57 26.99
N ASP A 74 -17.58 5.25 27.10
CA ASP A 74 -16.92 4.46 28.15
C ASP A 74 -15.39 4.41 27.95
N VAL A 75 -14.93 4.40 26.69
CA VAL A 75 -13.50 4.49 26.34
C VAL A 75 -12.94 5.85 26.71
N GLU A 76 -13.62 6.93 26.31
CA GLU A 76 -13.22 8.31 26.58
C GLU A 76 -13.06 8.54 28.09
N LYS A 77 -14.06 8.14 28.88
CA LYS A 77 -14.00 8.21 30.36
C LYS A 77 -12.84 7.43 30.97
N ARG A 78 -12.49 6.25 30.43
CA ARG A 78 -11.37 5.44 30.93
C ARG A 78 -10.01 6.05 30.61
N LEU A 79 -9.91 6.72 29.46
CA LEU A 79 -8.67 7.35 28.99
C LEU A 79 -8.50 8.79 29.49
N GLY A 80 -9.53 9.36 30.14
CA GLY A 80 -9.49 10.70 30.73
C GLY A 80 -9.73 11.83 29.72
N PHE A 81 -10.45 11.53 28.63
CA PHE A 81 -10.96 12.51 27.68
C PHE A 81 -12.33 13.06 28.13
#